data_AF-A0A3D0TT95-F1
#
_entry.id   AF-A0A3D0TT95-F1
#
_cell.length_a   1.000
_cell.length_b   1.000
_cell.length_c   1.000
_cell.angle_alpha   90.00
_cell.angle_beta   90.00
_cell.angle_gamma   90.00
#
_symmetry.space_group_name_H-M   'P 1'
#
loop_
_entity.id
_entity.type
_entity.pdbx_description
1 polymer ?
#
loop_
_entity_poly.entity_id
_entity_poly.type
_entity_poly.pdbx_seq_one_letter_code
_entity_poly.pdbx_strand_id
1 'polypeptide(L)'
;ESENDVYVLDEKLNIRGSVQGLGLTERIYSVRFIEDKGYVVTFRQTDPLYVLDLSDPARPELKGELKIPGYSAYLNPITKDKILGFGKEGSQVKISLFDVSQPTQPAEKDKYILDEYWSEVLSTHHAFLLDKKHEIFFLPGGKGGYVFSYKNDKLELRKAISGVSAKRAVYINDYLYIIAEDKITVLNEIDWEKINELEL
;
A
#
# COMPACT_ATOMS: atom_id res chain seq x y z
N GLU A 1 7.70 -22.37 18.40
CA GLU A 1 6.81 -21.79 17.36
C GLU A 1 7.56 -20.65 16.69
N SER A 2 7.18 -20.25 15.47
CA SER A 2 7.83 -19.09 14.81
C SER A 2 7.13 -17.82 15.25
N GLU A 3 7.87 -16.76 15.55
CA GLU A 3 7.35 -15.42 15.83
C GLU A 3 8.09 -14.37 15.00
N ASN A 4 7.54 -13.16 14.96
CA ASN A 4 8.15 -12.04 14.26
C ASN A 4 8.50 -10.95 15.27
N ASP A 5 9.65 -10.31 15.08
CA ASP A 5 10.17 -9.30 15.98
C ASP A 5 10.61 -8.06 15.19
N VAL A 6 10.62 -6.91 15.86
CA VAL A 6 11.23 -5.68 15.39
C VAL A 6 12.33 -5.29 16.36
N TYR A 7 13.55 -5.10 15.85
CA TYR A 7 14.71 -4.68 16.61
C TYR A 7 15.13 -3.27 16.19
N VAL A 8 15.41 -2.41 17.17
CA VAL A 8 16.02 -1.09 16.96
C VAL A 8 17.51 -1.21 17.22
N LEU A 9 18.33 -0.82 16.26
CA LEU A 9 19.78 -0.90 16.34
C LEU A 9 20.40 0.48 16.58
N ASP A 10 21.50 0.54 17.32
CA ASP A 10 22.33 1.74 17.43
C ASP A 10 23.27 1.92 16.23
N GLU A 11 24.05 3.01 16.22
CA GLU A 11 25.02 3.32 15.14
C GLU A 11 26.14 2.26 14.98
N LYS A 12 26.32 1.40 15.99
CA LYS A 12 27.28 0.30 16.00
C LYS A 12 26.61 -1.06 15.75
N LEU A 13 25.34 -1.07 15.36
CA LEU A 13 24.50 -2.25 15.11
C LEU A 13 24.23 -3.12 16.35
N ASN A 14 24.38 -2.57 17.55
CA ASN A 14 23.93 -3.26 18.76
C ASN A 14 22.42 -3.10 18.91
N ILE A 15 21.75 -4.13 19.44
CA ILE A 15 20.33 -4.05 19.79
C ILE A 15 20.16 -3.03 20.92
N ARG A 16 19.39 -1.99 20.64
CA ARG A 16 19.04 -0.91 21.59
C ARG A 16 17.67 -1.12 22.22
N GLY A 17 16.74 -1.71 21.48
CA GLY A 17 15.39 -2.03 21.92
C GLY A 17 14.73 -3.04 20.99
N SER A 18 13.63 -3.64 21.42
CA SER A 18 12.89 -4.59 20.59
C SER A 18 11.41 -4.66 20.96
N VAL A 19 10.59 -5.01 19.96
CA VAL A 19 9.23 -5.52 20.12
C VAL A 19 9.25 -6.95 19.60
N GLN A 20 8.90 -7.91 20.44
CA GLN A 20 8.98 -9.33 20.11
C GLN A 20 7.60 -9.99 20.15
N GLY A 21 7.47 -11.16 19.52
CA GLY A 21 6.26 -11.98 19.62
C GLY A 21 5.08 -11.49 18.77
N LEU A 22 5.36 -10.77 17.68
CA LEU A 22 4.34 -10.33 16.73
C LEU A 22 3.91 -11.51 15.85
N GLY A 23 2.59 -11.73 15.74
CA GLY A 23 2.01 -12.73 14.84
C GLY A 23 2.58 -14.14 15.04
N LEU A 24 2.28 -14.77 16.19
CA LEU A 24 2.72 -16.14 16.45
C LEU A 24 2.26 -17.09 15.34
N THR A 25 3.20 -17.83 14.76
CA THR A 25 3.03 -18.72 13.61
C THR A 25 2.69 -18.05 12.27
N GLU A 26 2.77 -16.72 12.23
CA GLU A 26 2.50 -15.90 11.04
C GLU A 26 3.81 -15.44 10.40
N ARG A 27 3.73 -14.94 9.15
CA ARG A 27 4.87 -14.36 8.44
C ARG A 27 4.65 -12.87 8.22
N ILE A 28 5.72 -12.08 8.26
CA ILE A 28 5.68 -10.68 7.81
C ILE A 28 5.43 -10.63 6.30
N TYR A 29 4.48 -9.80 5.88
CA TYR A 29 4.19 -9.49 4.48
C TYR A 29 4.58 -8.05 4.11
N SER A 30 4.43 -7.10 5.04
CA SER A 30 4.80 -5.70 4.81
C SER A 30 5.26 -5.06 6.11
N VAL A 31 6.26 -4.18 6.00
CA VAL A 31 6.67 -3.29 7.08
C VAL A 31 6.77 -1.87 6.53
N ARG A 32 6.27 -0.89 7.30
CA ARG A 32 6.44 0.53 6.98
C ARG A 32 6.78 1.32 8.22
N PHE A 33 7.69 2.27 8.10
CA PHE A 33 8.02 3.22 9.14
C PHE A 33 7.58 4.62 8.70
N ILE A 34 6.92 5.35 9.60
CA ILE A 34 6.43 6.70 9.36
C ILE A 34 6.70 7.50 10.64
N GLU A 35 7.58 8.50 10.55
CA GLU A 35 8.05 9.25 11.71
C GLU A 35 8.56 8.30 12.81
N ASP A 36 7.96 8.36 14.00
CA ASP A 36 8.26 7.55 15.17
C ASP A 36 7.36 6.31 15.30
N LYS A 37 6.67 5.91 14.22
CA LYS A 37 5.77 4.74 14.22
C LYS A 37 6.26 3.66 13.27
N GLY A 38 6.07 2.41 13.68
CA GLY A 38 6.25 1.22 12.85
C GLY A 38 4.92 0.54 12.56
N TYR A 39 4.74 0.02 11.35
CA TYR A 39 3.56 -0.70 10.92
C TYR A 39 3.99 -2.04 10.38
N VAL A 40 3.55 -3.13 11.00
CA VAL A 40 3.94 -4.49 10.63
C VAL A 40 2.69 -5.28 10.30
N VAL A 41 2.66 -5.83 9.10
CA VAL A 41 1.59 -6.71 8.63
C VAL A 41 2.10 -8.14 8.68
N THR A 42 1.43 -8.97 9.46
CA THR A 42 1.68 -10.42 9.49
C THR A 42 0.46 -11.17 8.96
N PHE A 43 0.66 -12.39 8.48
CA PHE A 43 -0.47 -13.18 8.00
C PHE A 43 -0.26 -14.68 8.11
N ARG A 44 -1.36 -15.35 8.45
CA ARG A 44 -1.57 -16.81 8.28
C ARG A 44 -2.92 -17.11 7.64
N GLN A 45 -4.01 -16.50 8.14
CA GLN A 45 -5.39 -16.58 7.61
C GLN A 45 -6.18 -15.27 7.74
N THR A 46 -5.87 -14.47 8.76
CA THR A 46 -6.38 -13.11 9.00
C THR A 46 -5.17 -12.23 9.35
N ASP A 47 -5.11 -11.01 8.84
CA ASP A 47 -4.01 -10.06 9.05
C ASP A 47 -4.28 -9.22 10.29
N PRO A 48 -3.37 -9.19 11.28
CA PRO A 48 -3.21 -8.03 12.13
C PRO A 48 -2.20 -7.02 11.53
N LEU A 49 -2.69 -5.81 11.22
CA LEU A 49 -1.83 -4.64 11.10
C LEU A 49 -1.43 -4.20 12.51
N TYR A 50 -0.19 -4.49 12.90
CA TYR A 50 0.40 -4.03 14.16
C TYR A 50 0.91 -2.60 14.02
N VAL A 51 0.68 -1.78 15.06
CA VAL A 51 1.19 -0.42 15.18
C VAL A 51 2.15 -0.35 16.36
N LEU A 52 3.38 0.02 16.06
CA LEU A 52 4.49 0.15 17.01
C LEU A 52 4.78 1.63 17.24
N ASP A 53 5.04 1.99 18.49
CA ASP A 53 5.66 3.25 18.89
C ASP A 53 7.17 3.04 19.01
N LEU A 54 7.91 3.86 18.29
CA LEU A 54 9.36 3.85 18.18
C LEU A 54 9.95 5.20 18.65
N SER A 55 9.17 6.05 19.32
CA SER A 55 9.59 7.37 19.80
C SER A 55 10.74 7.29 20.81
N ASP A 56 10.74 6.27 21.67
CA ASP A 56 11.91 5.88 22.48
C ASP A 56 12.59 4.64 21.86
N PRO A 57 13.74 4.81 21.17
CA PRO A 57 14.44 3.69 20.53
C PRO A 57 15.02 2.67 21.53
N ALA A 58 15.13 3.01 22.82
CA ALA A 58 15.52 2.05 23.86
C ALA A 58 14.32 1.25 24.41
N ARG A 59 13.10 1.72 24.15
CA ARG A 59 11.86 1.13 24.64
C ARG A 59 10.75 1.22 23.58
N PRO A 60 10.91 0.57 22.41
CA PRO A 60 9.82 0.49 21.44
C PRO A 60 8.67 -0.34 22.03
N GLU A 61 7.43 0.03 21.69
CA GLU A 61 6.23 -0.57 22.29
C GLU A 61 5.18 -0.92 21.21
N LEU A 62 4.53 -2.09 21.33
CA LEU A 62 3.32 -2.39 20.57
C LEU A 62 2.16 -1.54 21.13
N LYS A 63 1.58 -0.66 20.32
CA LYS A 63 0.47 0.22 20.73
C LYS A 63 -0.90 -0.28 20.32
N GLY A 64 -1.01 -0.87 19.13
CA GLY A 64 -2.29 -1.23 18.56
C GLY A 64 -2.20 -2.37 17.57
N GLU A 65 -3.35 -2.98 17.33
CA GLU A 65 -3.53 -4.09 16.41
C GLU A 65 -4.88 -3.92 15.70
N LEU A 66 -4.90 -4.02 14.38
CA LEU A 66 -6.12 -4.01 13.59
C LEU A 66 -6.23 -5.32 12.82
N LYS A 67 -7.22 -6.15 13.17
CA LYS A 67 -7.52 -7.40 12.46
C LYS A 67 -8.53 -7.20 11.35
N ILE A 68 -8.17 -7.53 10.13
CA ILE A 68 -9.05 -7.45 8.95
C ILE A 68 -8.93 -8.69 8.05
N PRO A 69 -9.97 -9.02 7.27
CA PRO A 69 -9.87 -10.04 6.23
C PRO A 69 -8.84 -9.66 5.16
N GLY A 70 -8.15 -10.69 4.65
CA GLY A 70 -7.06 -10.52 3.70
C GLY A 70 -5.76 -10.09 4.39
N TYR A 71 -4.80 -9.60 3.60
CA TYR A 71 -3.55 -9.00 4.09
C TYR A 71 -3.09 -7.86 3.18
N SER A 72 -2.20 -7.00 3.67
CA SER A 72 -1.47 -6.02 2.86
C SER A 72 -0.03 -6.47 2.57
N ALA A 73 0.32 -6.63 1.29
CA ALA A 73 1.68 -6.92 0.82
C ALA A 73 2.54 -5.66 0.68
N TYR A 74 1.90 -4.51 0.49
CA TYR A 74 2.56 -3.22 0.36
C TYR A 74 1.77 -2.14 1.11
N LEU A 75 2.47 -1.32 1.89
CA LEU A 75 1.94 -0.16 2.59
C LEU A 75 2.58 1.12 2.06
N ASN A 76 1.75 2.04 1.59
CA ASN A 76 2.16 3.35 1.11
C ASN A 76 1.57 4.49 1.95
N PRO A 77 2.39 5.28 2.65
CA PRO A 77 1.95 6.48 3.36
C PRO A 77 1.38 7.55 2.43
N ILE A 78 0.15 8.00 2.69
CA ILE A 78 -0.41 9.23 2.08
C ILE A 78 0.04 10.44 2.92
N THR A 79 -0.19 10.35 4.23
CA THR A 79 0.24 11.33 5.24
C THR A 79 0.88 10.58 6.41
N LYS A 80 1.25 11.29 7.48
CA LYS A 80 1.73 10.65 8.71
C LYS A 80 0.65 9.81 9.43
N ASP A 81 -0.63 10.07 9.13
CA ASP A 81 -1.78 9.48 9.80
C ASP A 81 -2.66 8.63 8.86
N LYS A 82 -2.30 8.52 7.57
CA LYS A 82 -3.07 7.77 6.57
C LYS A 82 -2.19 6.92 5.67
N ILE A 83 -2.57 5.65 5.49
CA ILE A 83 -1.81 4.66 4.72
C ILE A 83 -2.74 3.96 3.72
N LEU A 84 -2.26 3.78 2.49
CA LEU A 84 -2.86 2.84 1.54
C LEU A 84 -2.19 1.48 1.69
N GLY A 85 -3.00 0.44 1.90
CA GLY A 85 -2.58 -0.96 1.84
C GLY A 85 -2.99 -1.60 0.53
N PHE A 86 -2.09 -2.38 -0.05
CA PHE A 86 -2.33 -3.17 -1.24
C PHE A 86 -1.97 -4.62 -0.95
N GLY A 87 -2.89 -5.53 -1.22
CA GLY A 87 -2.69 -6.94 -0.95
C GLY A 87 -3.81 -7.80 -1.51
N LYS A 88 -4.25 -8.81 -0.75
CA LYS A 88 -5.27 -9.74 -1.21
C LYS A 88 -6.29 -10.07 -0.15
N GLU A 89 -7.55 -10.22 -0.56
CA GLU A 89 -8.63 -10.86 0.21
C GLU A 89 -9.16 -12.02 -0.64
N GLY A 90 -9.00 -13.25 -0.17
CA GLY A 90 -9.16 -14.43 -1.02
C GLY A 90 -8.13 -14.42 -2.16
N SER A 91 -8.61 -14.53 -3.40
CA SER A 91 -7.76 -14.50 -4.60
C SER A 91 -7.66 -13.11 -5.25
N GLN A 92 -8.50 -12.17 -4.84
CA GLN A 92 -8.63 -10.86 -5.46
C GLN A 92 -7.73 -9.80 -4.82
N VAL A 93 -7.32 -8.82 -5.62
CA VAL A 93 -6.56 -7.66 -5.16
C VAL A 93 -7.44 -6.82 -4.23
N LYS A 94 -6.94 -6.58 -3.03
CA LYS A 94 -7.55 -5.70 -2.03
C LYS A 94 -6.78 -4.38 -1.95
N ILE A 95 -7.53 -3.29 -1.92
CA ILE A 95 -7.04 -1.96 -1.57
C ILE A 95 -7.69 -1.56 -0.24
N SER A 96 -6.88 -1.14 0.72
CA SER A 96 -7.33 -0.67 2.03
C SER A 96 -6.87 0.76 2.27
N LEU A 97 -7.73 1.60 2.82
CA LEU A 97 -7.36 2.92 3.32
C LEU A 97 -7.39 2.90 4.85
N PHE A 98 -6.23 3.06 5.47
CA PHE A 98 -6.07 3.04 6.92
C PHE A 98 -5.94 4.44 7.50
N ASP A 99 -6.64 4.67 8.61
CA ASP A 99 -6.41 5.78 9.53
C ASP A 99 -5.60 5.26 10.72
N VAL A 100 -4.45 5.88 10.93
CA VAL A 100 -3.47 5.53 11.97
C VAL A 100 -3.10 6.74 12.83
N SER A 101 -3.99 7.74 12.86
CA SER A 101 -3.86 8.94 13.70
C SER A 101 -3.78 8.62 15.19
N GLN A 102 -4.53 7.60 15.64
CA GLN A 102 -4.49 7.06 16.99
C GLN A 102 -3.76 5.69 16.98
N PRO A 103 -2.50 5.61 17.44
CA PRO A 103 -1.73 4.36 17.39
C PRO A 103 -2.36 3.19 18.13
N THR A 104 -3.14 3.47 19.18
CA THR A 104 -3.87 2.46 19.96
C THR A 104 -5.19 2.03 19.32
N GLN A 105 -5.65 2.73 18.29
CA GLN A 105 -6.92 2.47 17.63
C GLN A 105 -6.83 2.69 16.11
N PRO A 106 -5.97 1.95 15.39
CA PRO A 106 -5.94 1.96 13.94
C PRO A 106 -7.28 1.47 13.36
N ALA A 107 -7.68 2.02 12.21
CA ALA A 107 -8.95 1.67 11.56
C ALA A 107 -8.81 1.56 10.03
N GLU A 108 -9.50 0.57 9.43
CA GLU A 108 -9.73 0.51 7.99
C GLU A 108 -10.94 1.39 7.66
N LYS A 109 -10.68 2.58 7.12
CA LYS A 109 -11.71 3.59 6.80
C LYS A 109 -12.54 3.18 5.60
N ASP A 110 -11.89 2.56 4.62
CA ASP A 110 -12.54 2.06 3.41
C ASP A 110 -11.74 0.92 2.81
N LYS A 111 -12.43 0.04 2.08
CA LYS A 111 -11.80 -1.03 1.32
C LYS A 111 -12.43 -1.19 -0.05
N TYR A 112 -11.62 -1.59 -1.01
CA TYR A 112 -12.06 -1.92 -2.36
C TYR A 112 -11.50 -3.29 -2.77
N ILE A 113 -12.39 -4.20 -3.19
CA ILE A 113 -12.02 -5.48 -3.79
C ILE A 113 -12.05 -5.30 -5.30
N LEU A 114 -10.86 -5.23 -5.89
CA LEU A 114 -10.72 -5.07 -7.32
C LEU A 114 -10.94 -6.42 -8.00
N ASP A 115 -11.66 -6.43 -9.12
CA ASP A 115 -11.82 -7.62 -9.98
C ASP A 115 -10.52 -7.92 -10.75
N GLU A 116 -9.47 -8.19 -10.00
CA GLU A 116 -8.12 -8.53 -10.43
C GLU A 116 -7.57 -9.62 -9.53
N TYR A 117 -6.87 -10.59 -10.11
CA TYR A 117 -6.15 -11.61 -9.33
C TYR A 117 -4.70 -11.19 -9.02
N TRP A 118 -4.23 -10.16 -9.71
CA TRP A 118 -2.86 -9.68 -9.67
C TRP A 118 -2.77 -8.18 -9.87
N SER A 119 -1.77 -7.58 -9.22
CA SER A 119 -1.30 -6.24 -9.47
C SER A 119 0.22 -6.23 -9.31
N GLU A 120 0.95 -5.49 -10.15
CA GLU A 120 2.41 -5.41 -10.00
C GLU A 120 2.84 -4.77 -8.68
N VAL A 121 1.97 -3.98 -8.04
CA VAL A 121 2.22 -3.40 -6.73
C VAL A 121 2.37 -4.46 -5.63
N LEU A 122 1.87 -5.68 -5.86
CA LEU A 122 2.08 -6.81 -4.94
C LEU A 122 3.51 -7.38 -5.00
N SER A 123 4.25 -7.12 -6.09
CA SER A 123 5.64 -7.57 -6.25
C SER A 123 6.65 -6.45 -6.06
N THR A 124 6.29 -5.23 -6.46
CA THR A 124 7.23 -4.12 -6.47
C THR A 124 6.54 -2.79 -6.21
N HIS A 125 7.07 -2.05 -5.24
CA HIS A 125 6.59 -0.72 -4.91
C HIS A 125 6.79 0.30 -6.04
N HIS A 126 7.70 0.04 -6.99
CA HIS A 126 7.94 0.89 -8.16
C HIS A 126 6.77 0.93 -9.15
N ALA A 127 5.85 -0.03 -9.06
CA ALA A 127 4.66 -0.08 -9.91
C ALA A 127 3.58 0.93 -9.47
N PHE A 128 3.64 1.39 -8.22
CA PHE A 128 2.66 2.29 -7.63
C PHE A 128 2.95 3.76 -7.94
N LEU A 129 1.92 4.51 -8.32
CA LEU A 129 2.00 5.95 -8.51
C LEU A 129 0.92 6.65 -7.69
N LEU A 130 1.33 7.56 -6.81
CA LEU A 130 0.45 8.41 -6.02
C LEU A 130 0.50 9.85 -6.52
N ASP A 131 -0.67 10.43 -6.75
CA ASP A 131 -0.85 11.87 -6.87
C ASP A 131 -1.53 12.41 -5.62
N LYS A 132 -0.76 13.16 -4.83
CA LYS A 132 -1.27 13.81 -3.61
C LYS A 132 -2.06 15.08 -3.88
N LYS A 133 -1.75 15.78 -4.98
CA LYS A 133 -2.40 17.05 -5.34
C LYS A 133 -3.85 16.79 -5.75
N HIS A 134 -4.10 15.74 -6.51
CA HIS A 134 -5.44 15.40 -7.00
C HIS A 134 -6.15 14.31 -6.18
N GLU A 135 -5.49 13.79 -5.15
CA GLU A 135 -5.99 12.72 -4.27
C GLU A 135 -6.38 11.45 -5.03
N ILE A 136 -5.52 11.05 -5.96
CA ILE A 136 -5.68 9.85 -6.77
C ILE A 136 -4.40 8.99 -6.78
N PHE A 137 -4.52 7.74 -7.18
CA PHE A 137 -3.39 6.87 -7.46
C PHE A 137 -3.67 5.96 -8.66
N PHE A 138 -2.61 5.49 -9.28
CA PHE A 138 -2.66 4.50 -10.34
C PHE A 138 -2.20 3.13 -9.83
N LEU A 139 -2.93 2.09 -10.23
CA LEU A 139 -2.64 0.70 -9.95
C LEU A 139 -2.60 -0.10 -11.27
N PRO A 140 -1.48 -0.72 -11.63
CA PRO A 140 -1.45 -1.73 -12.70
C PRO A 140 -2.08 -3.05 -12.24
N GLY A 141 -2.89 -3.68 -13.07
CA GLY A 141 -3.48 -5.00 -12.87
C GLY A 141 -3.27 -5.91 -14.09
N GLY A 142 -3.72 -7.16 -14.01
CA GLY A 142 -3.58 -8.13 -15.11
C GLY A 142 -4.50 -7.86 -16.31
N LYS A 143 -5.66 -7.25 -16.09
CA LYS A 143 -6.65 -6.87 -17.12
C LYS A 143 -6.43 -5.45 -17.64
N GLY A 144 -5.65 -4.61 -16.95
CA GLY A 144 -5.49 -3.21 -17.31
C GLY A 144 -4.82 -2.32 -16.28
N GLY A 145 -4.95 -1.01 -16.47
CA GLY A 145 -4.57 0.02 -15.49
C GLY A 145 -5.78 0.63 -14.81
N TYR A 146 -5.65 1.02 -13.55
CA TYR A 146 -6.77 1.54 -12.75
C TYR A 146 -6.39 2.84 -12.06
N VAL A 147 -7.20 3.87 -12.25
CA VAL A 147 -7.09 5.14 -11.52
C VAL A 147 -8.14 5.16 -10.43
N PHE A 148 -7.70 5.33 -9.19
CA PHE A 148 -8.55 5.43 -8.02
C PHE A 148 -8.44 6.80 -7.38
N SER A 149 -9.54 7.28 -6.82
CA SER A 149 -9.60 8.41 -5.91
C SER A 149 -9.63 7.92 -4.47
N TYR A 150 -9.01 8.65 -3.56
CA TYR A 150 -9.10 8.43 -2.11
C TYR A 150 -9.67 9.65 -1.34
N LYS A 151 -10.29 10.59 -2.06
CA LYS A 151 -10.92 11.79 -1.50
C LYS A 151 -11.91 11.45 -0.39
N ASN A 152 -11.96 12.30 0.64
CA ASN A 152 -12.90 12.18 1.75
C ASN A 152 -12.88 10.80 2.45
N ASP A 153 -11.72 10.17 2.48
CA ASP A 153 -11.53 8.81 3.02
C ASP A 153 -12.38 7.74 2.32
N LYS A 154 -12.59 7.89 1.01
CA LYS A 154 -13.33 6.95 0.17
C LYS A 154 -12.57 6.53 -1.07
N LEU A 155 -12.45 5.21 -1.25
CA LEU A 155 -11.84 4.56 -2.40
C LEU A 155 -12.87 4.46 -3.53
N GLU A 156 -12.63 5.20 -4.61
CA GLU A 156 -13.53 5.24 -5.77
C GLU A 156 -12.73 4.97 -7.05
N LEU A 157 -13.12 3.95 -7.81
CA LEU A 157 -12.56 3.70 -9.13
C LEU A 157 -13.02 4.82 -10.09
N ARG A 158 -12.07 5.64 -10.55
CA ARG A 158 -12.33 6.76 -11.49
C ARG A 158 -12.22 6.30 -12.94
N LYS A 159 -11.26 5.44 -13.24
CA LYS A 159 -11.02 4.95 -14.60
C LYS A 159 -10.45 3.55 -14.57
N ALA A 160 -10.99 2.67 -15.42
CA ALA A 160 -10.33 1.44 -15.82
C ALA A 160 -9.86 1.57 -17.28
N ILE A 161 -8.61 1.22 -17.53
CA ILE A 161 -7.97 1.20 -18.84
C ILE A 161 -7.74 -0.25 -19.23
N SER A 162 -8.62 -0.81 -20.04
CA SER A 162 -8.53 -2.20 -20.50
C SER A 162 -7.56 -2.35 -21.68
N GLY A 163 -7.04 -3.57 -21.87
CA GLY A 163 -6.24 -3.91 -23.06
C GLY A 163 -4.82 -3.32 -23.02
N VAL A 164 -4.29 -3.07 -21.82
CA VAL A 164 -2.95 -2.57 -21.59
C VAL A 164 -2.28 -3.46 -20.54
N SER A 165 -1.14 -4.06 -20.87
CA SER A 165 -0.28 -4.79 -19.91
C SER A 165 0.52 -3.79 -19.08
N ALA A 166 -0.19 -2.99 -18.28
CA ALA A 166 0.41 -1.88 -17.55
C ALA A 166 1.41 -2.38 -16.50
N LYS A 167 2.60 -1.80 -16.48
CA LYS A 167 3.64 -2.09 -15.48
C LYS A 167 3.76 -1.01 -14.42
N ARG A 168 3.60 0.24 -14.84
CA ARG A 168 3.63 1.43 -13.99
C ARG A 168 3.03 2.61 -14.74
N ALA A 169 2.87 3.72 -14.04
CA ALA A 169 2.55 4.99 -14.67
C ALA A 169 3.41 6.12 -14.10
N VAL A 170 3.45 7.24 -14.83
CA VAL A 170 4.12 8.48 -14.42
C VAL A 170 3.25 9.67 -14.81
N TYR A 171 3.20 10.69 -13.94
CA TYR A 171 2.61 11.98 -14.27
C TYR A 171 3.66 12.93 -14.83
N ILE A 172 3.34 13.58 -15.95
CA ILE A 172 4.12 14.69 -16.48
C ILE A 172 3.12 15.78 -16.89
N ASN A 173 3.18 16.91 -16.17
CA ASN A 173 2.18 17.99 -16.27
C ASN A 173 0.77 17.43 -16.00
N ASP A 174 -0.20 17.69 -16.88
CA ASP A 174 -1.60 17.28 -16.73
C ASP A 174 -1.91 15.94 -17.45
N TYR A 175 -0.88 15.11 -17.64
CA TYR A 175 -0.99 13.85 -18.38
C TYR A 175 -0.46 12.66 -17.58
N LEU A 176 -1.21 11.56 -17.65
CA LEU A 176 -0.83 10.26 -17.13
C LEU A 176 -0.24 9.39 -18.25
N TYR A 177 1.02 9.01 -18.09
CA TYR A 177 1.72 8.10 -19.00
C TYR A 177 1.70 6.70 -18.41
N ILE A 178 0.93 5.80 -19.00
CA ILE A 178 0.88 4.39 -18.64
C ILE A 178 1.94 3.66 -19.46
N ILE A 179 2.92 3.07 -18.77
CA ILE A 179 4.02 2.32 -19.38
C ILE A 179 3.65 0.84 -19.33
N ALA A 180 3.41 0.26 -20.50
CA ALA A 180 3.15 -1.17 -20.69
C ALA A 180 4.38 -1.88 -21.27
N GLU A 181 4.28 -3.19 -21.48
CA GLU A 181 5.36 -4.00 -22.06
C GLU A 181 5.66 -3.62 -23.52
N ASP A 182 4.63 -3.28 -24.30
CA ASP A 182 4.67 -3.08 -25.75
C ASP A 182 4.40 -1.63 -26.17
N LYS A 183 3.92 -0.78 -25.25
CA LYS A 183 3.53 0.59 -25.59
C LYS A 183 3.48 1.53 -24.39
N ILE A 184 3.37 2.82 -24.71
CA ILE A 184 3.07 3.90 -23.77
C ILE A 184 1.73 4.52 -24.19
N THR A 185 0.75 4.52 -23.28
CA THR A 185 -0.54 5.18 -23.47
C THR A 185 -0.58 6.48 -22.67
N VAL A 186 -0.97 7.59 -23.30
CA VAL A 186 -1.06 8.90 -22.65
C VAL A 186 -2.52 9.27 -22.46
N LEU A 187 -2.91 9.58 -21.22
CA LEU A 187 -4.25 10.06 -20.87
C LEU A 187 -4.19 11.51 -20.38
N ASN A 188 -5.24 12.27 -20.66
CA ASN A 188 -5.47 13.55 -20.00
C ASN A 188 -6.02 13.29 -18.59
N GLU A 189 -5.45 13.94 -17.58
CA GLU A 189 -5.83 13.75 -16.19
C GLU A 189 -7.22 14.31 -15.83
N ILE A 190 -7.73 15.25 -16.62
CA ILE A 190 -9.00 15.94 -16.36
C ILE A 190 -10.19 15.04 -16.72
N ASP A 191 -10.16 14.43 -17.90
CA ASP A 191 -11.27 13.64 -18.46
C ASP A 191 -10.95 12.15 -18.63
N TRP A 192 -9.69 11.75 -18.42
CA TRP A 192 -9.20 10.38 -18.62
C TRP A 192 -9.38 9.87 -20.05
N GLU A 193 -9.45 10.77 -21.04
CA GLU A 193 -9.45 10.42 -22.45
C GLU A 193 -8.04 10.15 -22.94
N LYS A 194 -7.93 9.21 -23.88
CA LYS A 194 -6.66 8.86 -24.51
C LYS A 194 -6.26 9.97 -25.47
N ILE A 195 -5.09 10.55 -25.24
CA ILE A 195 -4.53 11.64 -26.04
C ILE A 195 -3.54 11.10 -27.07
N ASN A 196 -2.74 10.11 -26.69
CA ASN A 196 -1.74 9.56 -27.59
C ASN A 196 -1.35 8.12 -27.23
N GLU A 197 -0.65 7.46 -28.14
CA GLU A 197 -0.02 6.14 -27.94
C GLU A 197 1.31 6.08 -28.70
N LEU A 198 2.27 5.41 -28.09
CA LEU A 198 3.57 5.11 -28.70
C LEU A 198 3.86 3.61 -28.53
N GLU A 199 4.00 2.90 -29.63
CA GLU A 199 4.49 1.51 -29.64
C GLU A 199 6.01 1.49 -29.35
N LEU A 200 6.47 0.46 -28.62
CA LEU A 200 7.86 0.28 -28.17
C LEU A 200 8.60 -0.81 -28.95
#